data_AF-A0A098G9X1-F1
#
_entry.id   AF-A0A098G9X1-F1
#
_cell.length_a   1.000
_cell.length_b   1.000
_cell.length_c   1.000
_cell.angle_alpha   90.00
_cell.angle_beta   90.00
_cell.angle_gamma   90.00
#
_symmetry.space_group_name_H-M   'P 1'
#
loop_
_entity.id
_entity.type
_entity.pdbx_description
1 polymer ?
#
loop_
_entity_poly.entity_id
_entity_poly.type
_entity_poly.pdbx_seq_one_letter_code
_entity_poly.pdbx_strand_id
1 'polypeptide(L)' 'MYMLYFLVPETHLDFKATIAEALYKNGTIPVKKIAEQLDISKTTLYLYLRSRNVPVGEKS' A
#
# COMPACT_ATOMS: atom_id res chain seq x y z
N MET A 1 -12.13 21.96 0.15
CA MET A 1 -10.96 21.90 -0.72
C MET A 1 -10.56 20.44 -0.94
N TYR A 2 -11.29 19.74 -1.81
CA TYR A 2 -10.97 18.39 -2.33
C TYR A 2 -11.39 18.31 -3.81
N MET A 3 -11.11 19.37 -4.55
CA MET A 3 -11.58 19.57 -5.94
C MET A 3 -10.48 19.17 -6.93
N LEU A 4 -9.95 17.94 -6.84
CA LEU A 4 -9.02 17.43 -7.86
C LEU A 4 -9.04 15.90 -8.03
N TYR A 5 -10.12 15.21 -7.65
CA TYR A 5 -10.26 13.76 -7.87
C TYR A 5 -10.98 13.39 -9.18
N PHE A 6 -11.26 14.35 -10.08
CA PHE A 6 -12.16 14.10 -11.21
C PHE A 6 -11.50 13.92 -12.58
N LEU A 7 -10.18 13.66 -12.69
CA LEU A 7 -9.58 13.56 -14.04
C LEU A 7 -8.41 12.59 -14.23
N VAL A 8 -8.40 11.43 -13.57
CA VAL A 8 -7.84 10.16 -14.13
C VAL A 8 -8.51 8.99 -13.37
N PRO A 9 -9.48 8.28 -13.96
CA PRO A 9 -10.07 7.11 -13.33
C PRO A 9 -9.08 5.92 -13.46
N GLU A 10 -9.02 5.08 -12.42
CA GLU A 10 -8.53 3.68 -12.46
C GLU A 10 -7.08 3.29 -12.09
N THR A 11 -6.09 4.17 -11.85
CA THR A 11 -4.70 3.70 -11.58
C THR A 11 -4.10 4.03 -10.20
N HIS A 12 -4.67 4.93 -9.41
CA HIS A 12 -4.01 5.37 -8.17
C HIS A 12 -4.02 4.33 -7.03
N LEU A 13 -5.08 3.54 -6.90
CA LEU A 13 -5.18 2.53 -5.85
C LEU A 13 -4.22 1.36 -6.13
N ASP A 14 -4.18 0.95 -7.38
CA ASP A 14 -3.39 -0.20 -7.84
C ASP A 14 -1.89 0.09 -7.84
N PHE A 15 -1.51 1.33 -8.16
CA PHE A 15 -0.13 1.81 -8.09
C PHE A 15 0.39 1.81 -6.65
N LYS A 16 -0.42 2.31 -5.69
CA LYS A 16 -0.07 2.29 -4.26
C LYS A 16 0.05 0.86 -3.73
N ALA A 17 -0.83 -0.05 -4.13
CA ALA A 17 -0.77 -1.46 -3.75
C ALA A 17 0.49 -2.17 -4.32
N THR A 18 0.84 -1.87 -5.57
CA THR A 18 2.03 -2.44 -6.23
C THR A 18 3.33 -1.95 -5.56
N ILE A 19 3.41 -0.66 -5.23
CA ILE A 19 4.56 -0.10 -4.48
C ILE A 19 4.61 -0.69 -3.07
N ALA A 20 3.47 -0.79 -2.37
CA ALA A 20 3.41 -1.41 -1.05
C ALA A 20 3.94 -2.85 -1.07
N GLU A 21 3.54 -3.63 -2.06
CA GLU A 21 4.01 -5.01 -2.25
C GLU A 21 5.53 -5.06 -2.52
N ALA A 22 6.02 -4.25 -3.46
CA ALA A 22 7.45 -4.24 -3.82
C ALA A 22 8.31 -3.84 -2.61
N LEU A 23 7.92 -2.81 -1.87
CA LEU A 23 8.64 -2.36 -0.67
C LEU A 23 8.56 -3.40 0.47
N TYR A 24 7.41 -4.06 0.63
CA TYR A 24 7.23 -5.12 1.63
C TYR A 24 8.08 -6.35 1.29
N LYS A 25 8.09 -6.79 0.03
CA LYS A 25 8.93 -7.90 -0.46
C LYS A 25 10.43 -7.60 -0.37
N ASN A 26 10.83 -6.33 -0.50
CA ASN A 26 12.22 -5.92 -0.33
C ASN A 26 12.74 -6.17 1.10
N GLY A 27 11.86 -6.34 2.10
CA GLY A 27 12.19 -6.79 3.46
C GLY A 27 13.01 -5.83 4.31
N THR A 28 13.54 -4.75 3.72
CA THR A 28 14.41 -3.77 4.40
C THR A 28 13.63 -2.65 5.09
N ILE A 29 12.38 -2.41 4.68
CA ILE A 29 11.59 -1.26 5.11
C ILE A 29 10.42 -1.76 5.97
N PRO A 30 10.27 -1.26 7.21
CA PRO A 30 9.15 -1.66 8.06
C PRO A 30 7.83 -1.11 7.51
N VAL A 31 6.76 -1.90 7.66
CA VAL A 31 5.37 -1.61 7.26
C VAL A 31 4.92 -0.18 7.62
N LYS A 32 5.38 0.33 8.79
CA LYS A 32 5.08 1.69 9.24
C LYS A 32 5.64 2.77 8.29
N LYS A 33 6.89 2.63 7.86
CA LYS A 33 7.54 3.53 6.91
C LYS A 33 6.89 3.48 5.53
N ILE A 34 6.46 2.29 5.09
CA ILE A 34 5.76 2.10 3.82
C ILE A 34 4.41 2.84 3.84
N ALA A 35 3.67 2.73 4.94
CA ALA A 35 2.41 3.46 5.14
C ALA A 35 2.61 4.98 5.13
N GLU A 36 3.69 5.47 5.78
CA GLU A 36 4.06 6.89 5.76
C GLU A 36 4.45 7.37 4.35
N GLN A 37 5.19 6.58 3.57
CA GLN A 37 5.59 6.94 2.20
C GLN A 37 4.42 7.01 1.22
N LEU A 38 3.41 6.16 1.41
CA LEU A 38 2.23 6.09 0.54
C LEU A 38 1.13 7.08 0.96
N ASP A 39 1.33 7.77 2.08
CA ASP A 39 0.34 8.62 2.75
C ASP A 39 -0.99 7.86 2.94
N ILE A 40 -0.89 6.64 3.51
CA ILE A 40 -2.04 5.78 3.79
C ILE A 40 -1.99 5.26 5.23
N SER A 41 -3.16 4.96 5.78
CA SER A 41 -3.24 4.29 7.08
C SER A 41 -2.70 2.86 7.00
N LYS A 42 -2.15 2.36 8.12
CA LYS A 42 -1.71 0.96 8.23
C LYS A 42 -2.82 -0.01 7.83
N THR A 43 -4.06 0.26 8.23
CA THR A 43 -5.24 -0.55 7.88
C THR A 43 -5.43 -0.67 6.37
N THR A 44 -5.28 0.44 5.64
CA THR A 44 -5.37 0.48 4.17
C THR A 44 -4.22 -0.29 3.52
N LEU A 45 -3.01 -0.16 4.07
CA LEU A 45 -1.85 -0.93 3.61
C LEU A 45 -2.08 -2.44 3.78
N TYR A 46 -2.57 -2.89 4.94
CA TYR A 46 -2.93 -4.29 5.17
C TYR A 46 -4.05 -4.77 4.24
N LEU A 47 -5.04 -3.93 3.93
CA LEU A 47 -6.09 -4.25 2.95
C LEU A 47 -5.51 -4.46 1.55
N TYR A 48 -4.56 -3.63 1.11
CA TYR A 48 -3.88 -3.81 -0.17
C TYR A 48 -3.04 -5.09 -0.20
N LEU A 49 -2.26 -5.34 0.84
CA LEU A 49 -1.46 -6.56 0.96
C LEU A 49 -2.36 -7.82 0.96
N ARG A 50 -3.49 -7.79 1.67
CA ARG A 50 -4.45 -8.90 1.72
C ARG A 50 -5.16 -9.11 0.39
N SER A 51 -5.53 -8.02 -0.29
CA SER A 51 -6.09 -8.08 -1.65
C SER A 51 -5.11 -8.71 -2.64
N ARG A 52 -3.81 -8.57 -2.40
CA ARG A 52 -2.73 -9.16 -3.22
C ARG A 52 -2.25 -10.53 -2.73
N ASN A 53 -2.93 -11.14 -1.75
CA ASN A 53 -2.53 -12.42 -1.14
C ASN A 53 -1.08 -12.41 -0.61
N VAL A 54 -0.55 -11.25 -0.22
CA VAL A 54 0.78 -11.16 0.39
C VAL A 54 0.65 -11.63 1.84
N PRO A 55 1.40 -12.66 2.28
CA PRO A 55 1.34 -13.13 3.66
C PRO A 55 1.92 -12.05 4.60
N VAL A 56 1.02 -11.34 5.28
CA VAL A 56 1.38 -10.36 6.30
C VAL A 56 1.22 -11.03 7.65
N GLY A 57 2.31 -11.61 8.16
CA GLY A 57 2.35 -12.18 9.51
C GLY A 57 2.61 -13.68 9.61
N GLU A 58 3.41 -14.29 8.72
CA GLU A 58 4.04 -15.56 9.09
C GLU A 58 5.30 -15.26 9.90
N LYS A 59 5.09 -15.22 11.21
CA LYS A 59 6.15 -15.34 12.21
C LYS A 59 6.62 -16.80 12.13
N SER A 60 7.83 -17.03 11.63
CA SER A 60 8.61 -18.25 11.87
C SER A 60 10.07 -17.88 11.97
#